data_AF-A0A4D6L4S7-F1
#
_entry.id   AF-A0A4D6L4S7-F1
#
_cell.length_a   1.000
_cell.length_b   1.000
_cell.length_c   1.000
_cell.angle_alpha   90.00
_cell.angle_beta   90.00
_cell.angle_gamma   90.00
#
_symmetry.space_group_name_H-M   'P 1'
#
loop_
_entity.id
_entity.type
_entity.pdbx_description
1 polymer ?
#
loop_
_entity_poly.entity_id
_entity_poly.type
_entity_poly.pdbx_seq_one_letter_code
_entity_poly.pdbx_strand_id
1 'polypeptide(L)'
;MRVQSTNPNPTPMDGRPNLGLDQTNSKSDETSSTINATSPGSNETFVASESNYSVFKPILNLDGQGFLPSRLAANWISDILKSHYNEPWPSWKKISIRQRDLWFGELLKKFSICPPDHRWARRNFEMRGAVIMKSSLQKARKINTKPNWILDSTWDILCQHWESKEFKIKSMTGKENRASNFGSFGGSLHTCGSITTSQHRYNMAKMNGMPPTIIELFRHTHQRQLTQSASTQGITPPNELDVWCDVVGTKNGRIYGLGMESTVIRGWPYYHGTSSSNGWIQSQELEKLKKDLEGVKQQRDELRIKIVNIERLFEENNAMIRQWMNSINRQSMPLSFE
;
A
#
# COMPACT_ATOMS: atom_id res chain seq x y z
N MET A 1 52.59 22.25 -49.59
CA MET A 1 52.49 20.95 -48.88
C MET A 1 50.99 20.73 -48.64
N ARG A 2 50.25 19.80 -49.26
CA ARG A 2 50.50 18.38 -49.62
C ARG A 2 51.03 17.61 -48.39
N VAL A 3 50.41 16.53 -47.91
CA VAL A 3 49.63 15.48 -48.62
C VAL A 3 48.33 15.08 -47.88
N GLN A 4 47.41 14.45 -48.62
CA GLN A 4 46.15 13.81 -48.18
C GLN A 4 46.38 12.40 -47.57
N SER A 5 45.29 11.61 -47.48
CA SER A 5 45.21 10.13 -47.44
C SER A 5 45.18 9.51 -46.03
N THR A 6 44.36 8.51 -45.72
CA THR A 6 43.14 7.93 -46.34
C THR A 6 42.39 7.11 -45.28
N ASN A 7 41.07 6.95 -45.44
CA ASN A 7 40.32 5.87 -44.78
C ASN A 7 40.55 4.56 -45.56
N PRO A 8 40.50 3.37 -44.95
CA PRO A 8 39.27 2.59 -45.14
C PRO A 8 38.81 1.71 -43.96
N ASN A 9 37.52 1.41 -44.02
CA ASN A 9 36.80 0.38 -43.26
C ASN A 9 37.25 -1.05 -43.64
N PRO A 10 37.10 -2.05 -42.76
CA PRO A 10 36.71 -3.37 -43.24
C PRO A 10 35.56 -4.03 -42.44
N THR A 11 34.57 -4.50 -43.21
CA THR A 11 33.66 -5.62 -42.95
C THR A 11 33.76 -6.51 -44.21
N PRO A 12 33.28 -7.77 -44.28
CA PRO A 12 32.65 -8.64 -43.26
C PRO A 12 33.29 -10.05 -43.22
N MET A 13 32.68 -11.01 -42.49
CA MET A 13 32.19 -12.30 -43.03
C MET A 13 31.71 -13.28 -41.93
N ASP A 14 30.57 -13.92 -42.21
CA ASP A 14 30.08 -15.28 -41.91
C ASP A 14 30.44 -16.05 -40.62
N GLY A 15 29.43 -16.74 -40.06
CA GLY A 15 29.63 -17.66 -38.94
C GLY A 15 28.39 -18.22 -38.23
N ARG A 16 27.31 -18.55 -38.96
CA ARG A 16 26.19 -19.33 -38.39
C ARG A 16 26.45 -20.82 -38.66
N PRO A 17 26.35 -21.69 -37.65
CA PRO A 17 25.72 -22.98 -37.89
C PRO A 17 24.44 -23.14 -37.06
N ASN A 18 23.37 -23.53 -37.75
CA ASN A 18 22.22 -24.18 -37.14
C ASN A 18 22.50 -25.70 -37.22
N LEU A 19 22.45 -26.41 -36.11
CA LEU A 19 22.45 -27.87 -36.08
C LEU A 19 21.29 -28.35 -35.22
N GLY A 20 20.14 -28.53 -35.87
CA GLY A 20 19.21 -29.56 -35.44
C GLY A 20 19.65 -30.89 -36.02
N LEU A 21 19.48 -31.96 -35.26
CA LEU A 21 19.28 -33.28 -35.84
C LEU A 21 18.20 -33.99 -35.04
N ASP A 22 17.06 -34.22 -35.67
CA ASP A 22 16.10 -35.22 -35.21
C ASP A 22 16.76 -36.59 -35.24
N GLN A 23 16.39 -37.46 -34.31
CA GLN A 23 16.04 -38.81 -34.73
C GLN A 23 14.94 -39.43 -33.86
N THR A 24 13.93 -39.90 -34.57
CA THR A 24 12.68 -40.49 -34.07
C THR A 24 12.87 -41.94 -33.63
N ASN A 25 12.09 -42.40 -32.66
CA ASN A 25 11.40 -43.67 -32.86
C ASN A 25 10.03 -43.74 -32.15
N SER A 26 9.05 -44.27 -32.89
CA SER A 26 7.74 -44.77 -32.44
C SER A 26 7.88 -45.96 -31.47
N LYS A 27 6.89 -46.46 -30.70
CA LYS A 27 5.41 -46.32 -30.61
C LYS A 27 5.01 -46.63 -29.12
N SER A 28 3.77 -46.72 -28.61
CA SER A 28 2.40 -46.71 -29.17
C SER A 28 1.30 -46.39 -28.16
N ASP A 29 0.25 -45.73 -28.66
CA ASP A 29 -1.19 -46.02 -28.50
C ASP A 29 -1.73 -46.53 -27.14
N GLU A 30 -2.51 -45.68 -26.46
CA GLU A 30 -3.94 -45.96 -26.29
C GLU A 30 -4.78 -44.66 -26.17
N THR A 31 -5.84 -44.63 -26.99
CA THR A 31 -7.02 -43.74 -27.10
C THR A 31 -7.64 -43.26 -25.78
N SER A 32 -8.49 -42.23 -25.64
CA SER A 32 -9.06 -41.11 -26.45
C SER A 32 -9.85 -40.22 -25.42
N SER A 33 -10.37 -39.01 -25.62
CA SER A 33 -10.86 -38.30 -26.81
C SER A 33 -10.87 -36.78 -26.61
N THR A 34 -10.60 -36.02 -27.66
CA THR A 34 -10.66 -34.55 -27.74
C THR A 34 -12.06 -34.02 -28.08
N ILE A 35 -12.44 -32.82 -27.63
CA ILE A 35 -13.20 -31.87 -28.46
C ILE A 35 -12.85 -30.39 -28.17
N ASN A 36 -12.05 -29.84 -29.08
CA ASN A 36 -12.08 -28.51 -29.70
C ASN A 36 -12.20 -27.21 -28.86
N ALA A 37 -11.23 -26.34 -29.10
CA ALA A 37 -11.27 -24.92 -28.75
C ALA A 37 -12.18 -24.11 -29.69
N THR A 38 -12.68 -22.98 -29.20
CA THR A 38 -12.96 -21.78 -30.01
C THR A 38 -12.84 -20.55 -29.11
N SER A 39 -12.00 -19.59 -29.51
CA SER A 39 -12.04 -18.23 -28.97
C SER A 39 -12.97 -17.39 -29.84
N PRO A 40 -13.79 -16.52 -29.23
CA PRO A 40 -13.86 -15.18 -29.77
C PRO A 40 -13.80 -14.13 -28.65
N GLY A 41 -13.08 -13.03 -28.92
CA GLY A 41 -13.26 -11.80 -28.17
C GLY A 41 -14.42 -11.00 -28.73
N SER A 42 -15.17 -10.32 -27.87
CA SER A 42 -16.08 -9.25 -28.25
C SER A 42 -16.18 -8.21 -27.14
N ASN A 43 -16.26 -6.94 -27.52
CA ASN A 43 -16.29 -5.82 -26.59
C ASN A 43 -17.64 -5.74 -25.86
N GLU A 44 -17.67 -5.98 -24.55
CA GLU A 44 -18.84 -5.63 -23.75
C GLU A 44 -18.81 -4.14 -23.39
N THR A 45 -19.55 -3.37 -24.19
CA THR A 45 -19.87 -1.98 -23.92
C THR A 45 -20.81 -1.94 -22.71
N PHE A 46 -20.34 -1.48 -21.56
CA PHE A 46 -21.17 -1.31 -20.36
C PHE A 46 -22.17 -0.16 -20.58
N VAL A 47 -23.32 -0.48 -21.14
CA VAL A 47 -24.45 0.45 -21.29
C VAL A 47 -25.07 0.67 -19.92
N ALA A 48 -24.92 1.88 -19.39
CA ALA A 48 -25.57 2.27 -18.15
C ALA A 48 -27.09 2.24 -18.31
N SER A 49 -27.76 1.44 -17.48
CA SER A 49 -29.21 1.47 -17.32
C SER A 49 -29.52 1.99 -15.92
N GLU A 50 -30.14 3.18 -15.84
CA GLU A 50 -30.57 3.76 -14.58
C GLU A 50 -31.70 2.92 -13.98
N SER A 51 -31.48 2.37 -12.78
CA SER A 51 -32.55 1.85 -11.95
C SER A 51 -32.29 2.24 -10.49
N ASN A 52 -33.33 2.79 -9.85
CA ASN A 52 -33.24 3.29 -8.48
C ASN A 52 -33.16 2.13 -7.49
N TYR A 53 -31.95 1.77 -7.11
CA TYR A 53 -31.68 1.09 -5.86
C TYR A 53 -30.74 1.95 -5.02
N SER A 54 -31.10 2.16 -3.75
CA SER A 54 -30.17 2.63 -2.72
C SER A 54 -29.19 1.52 -2.35
N VAL A 55 -28.41 1.04 -3.33
CA VAL A 55 -27.36 0.05 -3.13
C VAL A 55 -26.30 0.63 -2.21
N PHE A 56 -25.89 -0.13 -1.20
CA PHE A 56 -24.83 0.24 -0.27
C PHE A 56 -23.61 0.76 -1.03
N LYS A 57 -23.25 2.03 -0.80
CA LYS A 57 -22.01 2.61 -1.35
C LYS A 57 -20.83 1.71 -0.97
N PRO A 58 -19.97 1.30 -1.93
CA PRO A 58 -18.79 0.53 -1.60
C PRO A 58 -17.93 1.25 -0.54
N ILE A 59 -17.34 0.48 0.36
CA ILE A 59 -16.57 1.02 1.49
C ILE A 59 -15.10 1.15 1.09
N LEU A 60 -14.54 2.35 1.23
CA LEU A 60 -13.09 2.57 1.25
C LEU A 60 -12.62 2.59 2.70
N ASN A 61 -11.79 1.62 3.06
CA ASN A 61 -11.13 1.59 4.35
C ASN A 61 -9.88 2.49 4.32
N LEU A 62 -9.67 3.28 5.36
CA LEU A 62 -8.48 4.11 5.53
C LEU A 62 -7.35 3.27 6.15
N ASP A 63 -6.18 3.25 5.52
CA ASP A 63 -4.98 2.62 6.08
C ASP A 63 -3.73 3.46 5.78
N GLY A 64 -3.06 3.89 6.84
CA GLY A 64 -1.88 4.75 6.78
C GLY A 64 -2.12 6.00 5.93
N GLN A 65 -1.51 6.02 4.74
CA GLN A 65 -1.55 7.13 3.79
C GLN A 65 -2.39 6.82 2.53
N GLY A 66 -3.25 5.81 2.58
CA GLY A 66 -3.99 5.32 1.43
C GLY A 66 -5.40 4.84 1.75
N PHE A 67 -6.01 4.26 0.71
CA PHE A 67 -7.32 3.62 0.78
C PHE A 67 -7.17 2.13 0.46
N LEU A 68 -8.06 1.32 1.01
CA LEU A 68 -8.21 -0.09 0.68
C LEU A 68 -9.65 -0.35 0.21
N PRO A 69 -9.87 -1.02 -0.94
CA PRO A 69 -8.86 -1.58 -1.86
C PRO A 69 -8.11 -0.48 -2.65
N SER A 70 -6.78 -0.57 -2.68
CA SER A 70 -5.94 0.55 -3.19
C SER A 70 -6.02 0.77 -4.71
N ARG A 71 -6.29 -0.30 -5.48
CA ARG A 71 -6.53 -0.20 -6.93
C ARG A 71 -7.89 0.43 -7.23
N LEU A 72 -8.94 0.05 -6.51
CA LEU A 72 -10.29 0.59 -6.69
C LEU A 72 -10.29 2.11 -6.47
N ALA A 73 -9.77 2.57 -5.33
CA ALA A 73 -9.65 4.00 -5.05
C ALA A 73 -8.76 4.72 -6.07
N ALA A 74 -7.66 4.12 -6.52
CA ALA A 74 -6.77 4.75 -7.49
C ALA A 74 -7.41 4.93 -8.88
N ASN A 75 -8.19 3.95 -9.35
CA ASN A 75 -8.91 4.05 -10.61
C ASN A 75 -9.95 5.17 -10.53
N TRP A 76 -10.83 5.15 -9.52
CA TRP A 76 -11.85 6.17 -9.35
C TRP A 76 -11.30 7.59 -9.19
N ILE A 77 -10.22 7.78 -8.42
CA ILE A 77 -9.53 9.09 -8.34
C ILE A 77 -8.94 9.48 -9.70
N SER A 78 -8.42 8.52 -10.47
CA SER A 78 -7.94 8.77 -11.82
C SER A 78 -9.05 9.15 -12.80
N ASP A 79 -10.25 8.63 -12.64
CA ASP A 79 -11.35 8.85 -13.58
C ASP A 79 -12.05 10.19 -13.27
N ILE A 80 -12.21 10.53 -11.99
CA ILE A 80 -12.60 11.89 -11.55
C ILE A 80 -11.59 12.93 -12.06
N LEU A 81 -10.27 12.68 -11.92
CA LEU A 81 -9.23 13.55 -12.45
C LEU A 81 -9.41 13.79 -13.96
N LYS A 82 -9.44 12.71 -14.76
CA LYS A 82 -9.52 12.80 -16.23
C LYS A 82 -10.81 13.49 -16.70
N SER A 83 -11.94 13.19 -16.07
CA SER A 83 -13.26 13.71 -16.46
C SER A 83 -13.40 15.22 -16.24
N HIS A 84 -12.58 15.80 -15.36
CA HIS A 84 -12.61 17.21 -14.99
C HIS A 84 -11.29 17.95 -15.28
N TYR A 85 -10.41 17.39 -16.12
CA TYR A 85 -9.13 18.01 -16.47
C TYR A 85 -9.28 19.00 -17.63
N ASN A 86 -9.90 20.15 -17.36
CA ASN A 86 -10.15 21.20 -18.33
C ASN A 86 -9.03 22.25 -18.41
N GLU A 87 -8.37 22.58 -17.30
CA GLU A 87 -7.34 23.62 -17.21
C GLU A 87 -5.90 23.08 -17.23
N PRO A 88 -4.90 23.87 -17.70
CA PRO A 88 -3.52 23.43 -17.87
C PRO A 88 -2.76 23.44 -16.54
N TRP A 89 -3.18 22.62 -15.58
CA TRP A 89 -2.52 22.50 -14.28
C TRP A 89 -1.27 21.61 -14.37
N PRO A 90 -0.02 22.12 -14.34
CA PRO A 90 1.17 21.29 -14.49
C PRO A 90 1.48 20.44 -13.24
N SER A 91 0.78 20.66 -12.14
CA SER A 91 0.91 19.88 -10.91
C SER A 91 -0.34 19.99 -10.03
N TRP A 92 -0.55 19.00 -9.17
CA TRP A 92 -1.71 18.92 -8.27
C TRP A 92 -1.91 20.16 -7.38
N LYS A 93 -0.82 20.82 -6.98
CA LYS A 93 -0.86 22.06 -6.19
C LYS A 93 -1.32 23.31 -6.96
N LYS A 94 -1.31 23.27 -8.31
CA LYS A 94 -1.81 24.37 -9.16
C LYS A 94 -3.32 24.31 -9.37
N ILE A 95 -3.94 23.16 -9.08
CA ILE A 95 -5.40 23.02 -8.97
C ILE A 95 -5.85 23.85 -7.76
N SER A 96 -6.98 24.57 -7.84
CA SER A 96 -7.50 25.32 -6.69
C SER A 96 -7.96 24.37 -5.59
N ILE A 97 -7.93 24.83 -4.32
CA ILE A 97 -8.44 24.02 -3.19
C ILE A 97 -9.91 23.67 -3.44
N ARG A 98 -10.74 24.66 -3.82
CA ARG A 98 -12.14 24.49 -4.20
C ARG A 98 -12.36 23.38 -5.25
N GLN A 99 -11.53 23.31 -6.29
CA GLN A 99 -11.68 22.28 -7.32
C GLN A 99 -11.32 20.88 -6.79
N ARG A 100 -10.32 20.77 -5.92
CA ARG A 100 -10.00 19.51 -5.22
C ARG A 100 -11.07 19.12 -4.18
N ASP A 101 -11.73 20.10 -3.56
CA ASP A 101 -12.87 19.86 -2.66
C ASP A 101 -14.04 19.24 -3.43
N LEU A 102 -14.36 19.77 -4.62
CA LEU A 102 -15.41 19.24 -5.50
C LEU A 102 -15.11 17.79 -5.92
N TRP A 103 -13.89 17.50 -6.36
CA TRP A 103 -13.47 16.14 -6.73
C TRP A 103 -13.48 15.15 -5.55
N PHE A 104 -13.14 15.62 -4.35
CA PHE A 104 -13.28 14.82 -3.14
C PHE A 104 -14.77 14.57 -2.81
N GLY A 105 -15.64 15.56 -3.04
CA GLY A 105 -17.10 15.40 -2.98
C GLY A 105 -17.62 14.32 -3.93
N GLU A 106 -17.16 14.27 -5.18
CA GLU A 106 -17.52 13.19 -6.12
C GLU A 106 -17.10 11.80 -5.62
N LEU A 107 -15.93 11.68 -4.99
CA LEU A 107 -15.51 10.43 -4.35
C LEU A 107 -16.47 10.02 -3.23
N LEU A 108 -16.87 10.95 -2.35
CA LEU A 108 -17.81 10.70 -1.25
C LEU A 108 -19.26 10.46 -1.71
N LYS A 109 -19.64 10.91 -2.91
CA LYS A 109 -20.91 10.51 -3.53
C LYS A 109 -20.91 9.02 -3.88
N LYS A 110 -19.78 8.47 -4.34
CA LYS A 110 -19.66 7.06 -4.76
C LYS A 110 -19.32 6.10 -3.63
N PHE A 111 -18.53 6.51 -2.64
CA PHE A 111 -18.01 5.63 -1.59
C PHE A 111 -18.45 6.05 -0.18
N SER A 112 -18.61 5.05 0.69
CA SER A 112 -18.60 5.24 2.14
C SER A 112 -17.16 5.11 2.66
N ILE A 113 -16.81 5.84 3.72
CA ILE A 113 -15.47 5.83 4.32
C ILE A 113 -15.51 5.11 5.67
N CYS A 114 -14.53 4.22 5.91
CA CYS A 114 -14.37 3.50 7.17
C CYS A 114 -12.92 3.63 7.70
N PRO A 115 -12.69 4.06 8.96
CA PRO A 115 -13.65 4.74 9.85
C PRO A 115 -14.17 6.03 9.20
N PRO A 116 -15.30 6.62 9.67
CA PRO A 116 -15.92 7.80 9.08
C PRO A 116 -15.14 9.12 9.34
N ASP A 117 -13.83 9.12 9.09
CA ASP A 117 -12.96 10.30 9.20
C ASP A 117 -12.73 10.93 7.81
N HIS A 118 -13.51 11.96 7.52
CA HIS A 118 -13.37 12.74 6.28
C HIS A 118 -12.07 13.56 6.22
N ARG A 119 -11.44 13.89 7.35
CA ARG A 119 -10.16 14.64 7.38
C ARG A 119 -9.01 13.73 6.95
N TRP A 120 -8.96 12.50 7.46
CA TRP A 120 -7.99 11.49 7.05
C TRP A 120 -8.25 11.00 5.61
N ALA A 121 -9.50 10.74 5.23
CA ALA A 121 -9.86 10.45 3.84
C ALA A 121 -9.41 11.57 2.89
N ARG A 122 -9.62 12.84 3.25
CA ARG A 122 -9.16 13.98 2.46
C ARG A 122 -7.64 14.02 2.31
N ARG A 123 -6.88 13.76 3.39
CA ARG A 123 -5.42 13.66 3.34
C ARG A 123 -4.97 12.56 2.37
N ASN A 124 -5.59 11.38 2.43
CA ASN A 124 -5.25 10.26 1.56
C ASN A 124 -5.63 10.55 0.10
N PHE A 125 -6.75 11.24 -0.14
CA PHE A 125 -7.15 11.72 -1.48
C PHE A 125 -6.14 12.71 -2.08
N GLU A 126 -5.73 13.74 -1.33
CA GLU A 126 -4.72 14.71 -1.78
C GLU A 126 -3.39 14.04 -2.13
N MET A 127 -2.94 13.10 -1.29
CA MET A 127 -1.70 12.34 -1.55
C MET A 127 -1.82 11.44 -2.79
N ARG A 128 -2.93 10.70 -2.92
CA ARG A 128 -3.12 9.73 -4.00
C ARG A 128 -3.38 10.41 -5.34
N GLY A 129 -4.19 11.47 -5.36
CA GLY A 129 -4.45 12.31 -6.53
C GLY A 129 -3.18 12.97 -7.07
N ALA A 130 -2.32 13.50 -6.19
CA ALA A 130 -1.04 14.06 -6.59
C ALA A 130 -0.11 13.04 -7.29
N VAL A 131 -0.09 11.79 -6.83
CA VAL A 131 0.67 10.70 -7.47
C VAL A 131 0.06 10.30 -8.82
N ILE A 132 -1.26 10.12 -8.88
CA ILE A 132 -1.98 9.71 -10.09
C ILE A 132 -1.83 10.77 -11.20
N MET A 133 -2.07 12.04 -10.89
CA MET A 133 -1.92 13.14 -11.83
C MET A 133 -0.49 13.25 -12.35
N LYS A 134 0.51 13.18 -11.46
CA LYS A 134 1.93 13.20 -11.83
C LYS A 134 2.27 12.06 -12.79
N SER A 135 1.88 10.83 -12.46
CA SER A 135 2.17 9.66 -13.31
C SER A 135 1.46 9.72 -14.66
N SER A 136 0.22 10.21 -14.71
CA SER A 136 -0.57 10.35 -15.95
C SER A 136 0.04 11.38 -16.90
N LEU A 137 0.37 12.58 -16.40
CA LEU A 137 1.04 13.61 -17.19
C LEU A 137 2.47 13.20 -17.61
N GLN A 138 3.22 12.52 -16.73
CA GLN A 138 4.53 11.98 -17.08
C GLN A 138 4.46 10.92 -18.18
N LYS A 139 3.43 10.05 -18.18
CA LYS A 139 3.21 9.07 -19.24
C LYS A 139 2.90 9.76 -20.57
N ALA A 140 1.96 10.71 -20.58
CA ALA A 140 1.60 11.48 -21.76
C ALA A 140 2.82 12.17 -22.39
N ARG A 141 3.61 12.86 -21.58
CA ARG A 141 4.84 13.53 -22.02
C ARG A 141 5.91 12.56 -22.52
N LYS A 142 6.11 11.40 -21.86
CA LYS A 142 7.12 10.41 -22.31
C LYS A 142 6.80 9.83 -23.69
N ILE A 143 5.52 9.63 -23.97
CA ILE A 143 5.03 9.14 -25.27
C ILE A 143 4.89 10.31 -26.28
N ASN A 144 4.99 11.56 -25.80
CA ASN A 144 4.76 12.79 -26.56
C ASN A 144 3.47 12.77 -27.39
N THR A 145 2.40 12.20 -26.82
CA THR A 145 1.09 12.05 -27.46
C THR A 145 0.01 12.59 -26.54
N LYS A 146 -0.85 13.47 -27.07
CA LYS A 146 -1.96 14.05 -26.33
C LYS A 146 -2.96 12.95 -25.91
N PRO A 147 -3.28 12.82 -24.61
CA PRO A 147 -4.37 11.95 -24.17
C PRO A 147 -5.74 12.49 -24.58
N ASN A 148 -6.70 11.61 -24.84
CA ASN A 148 -8.08 11.97 -25.17
C ASN A 148 -8.80 12.80 -24.08
N TRP A 149 -8.39 12.68 -22.82
CA TRP A 149 -8.92 13.45 -21.69
C TRP A 149 -8.28 14.83 -21.50
N ILE A 150 -7.44 15.29 -22.43
CA ILE A 150 -6.88 16.66 -22.44
C ILE A 150 -7.33 17.38 -23.72
N LEU A 151 -7.89 18.58 -23.56
CA LEU A 151 -8.23 19.49 -24.67
C LEU A 151 -6.95 19.96 -25.38
N ASP A 152 -7.02 20.24 -26.69
CA ASP A 152 -5.84 20.62 -27.48
C ASP A 152 -5.15 21.90 -26.95
N SER A 153 -5.94 22.94 -26.66
CA SER A 153 -5.44 24.17 -26.02
C SER A 153 -4.72 23.92 -24.69
N THR A 154 -5.28 23.05 -23.85
CA THR A 154 -4.71 22.65 -22.57
C THR A 154 -3.41 21.87 -22.73
N TRP A 155 -3.33 21.02 -23.77
CA TRP A 155 -2.13 20.25 -24.09
C TRP A 155 -0.98 21.13 -24.58
N ASP A 156 -1.26 22.10 -25.45
CA ASP A 156 -0.24 23.00 -25.99
C ASP A 156 0.40 23.84 -24.88
N ILE A 157 -0.40 24.36 -23.94
CA ILE A 157 0.10 25.10 -22.77
C ILE A 157 0.94 24.19 -21.86
N LEU A 158 0.57 22.91 -21.68
CA LEU A 158 1.38 21.94 -20.93
C LEU A 158 2.72 21.65 -21.64
N CYS A 159 2.72 21.56 -22.97
CA CYS A 159 3.94 21.38 -23.76
C CYS A 159 4.87 22.59 -23.63
N GLN A 160 4.35 23.81 -23.78
CA GLN A 160 5.11 25.05 -23.54
C GLN A 160 5.69 25.08 -22.11
N HIS A 161 4.92 24.65 -21.11
CA HIS A 161 5.41 24.56 -19.73
C HIS A 161 6.56 23.55 -19.58
N TRP A 162 6.50 22.38 -20.23
CA TRP A 162 7.59 21.39 -20.17
C TRP A 162 8.82 21.82 -20.97
N GLU A 163 8.65 22.62 -22.02
CA GLU A 163 9.75 23.18 -22.81
C GLU A 163 10.46 24.35 -22.13
N SER A 164 9.83 24.98 -21.12
CA SER A 164 10.41 26.07 -20.33
C SER A 164 11.75 25.70 -19.66
N LYS A 165 12.65 26.68 -19.54
CA LYS A 165 13.99 26.50 -18.97
C LYS A 165 13.92 26.07 -17.51
N GLU A 166 13.01 26.69 -16.76
CA GLU A 166 12.76 26.46 -15.34
C GLU A 166 12.31 25.01 -15.09
N PHE A 167 11.42 24.49 -15.96
CA PHE A 167 10.98 23.12 -15.89
C PHE A 167 12.12 22.14 -16.24
N LYS A 168 12.85 22.40 -17.33
CA LYS A 168 13.97 21.55 -17.77
C LYS A 168 15.05 21.45 -16.70
N ILE A 169 15.52 22.57 -16.14
CA ILE A 169 16.49 22.61 -15.03
C ILE A 169 16.00 21.73 -13.87
N LYS A 170 14.78 21.98 -13.38
CA LYS A 170 14.20 21.22 -12.26
C LYS A 170 14.04 19.72 -12.57
N SER A 171 13.77 19.37 -13.83
CA SER A 171 13.66 17.98 -14.28
C SER A 171 15.02 17.29 -14.38
N MET A 172 16.08 18.01 -14.80
CA MET A 172 17.46 17.52 -14.88
C MET A 172 18.05 17.32 -13.49
N THR A 173 18.02 18.33 -12.62
CA THR A 173 18.43 18.20 -11.21
C THR A 173 17.64 17.09 -10.50
N GLY A 174 16.35 16.97 -10.79
CA GLY A 174 15.53 15.87 -10.28
C GLY A 174 15.96 14.48 -10.81
N LYS A 175 16.55 14.38 -12.01
CA LYS A 175 17.11 13.15 -12.59
C LYS A 175 18.46 12.83 -11.97
N GLU A 176 19.34 13.81 -11.84
CA GLU A 176 20.66 13.72 -11.19
C GLU A 176 20.50 13.24 -9.74
N ASN A 177 19.62 13.86 -8.95
CA ASN A 177 19.30 13.46 -7.57
C ASN A 177 18.69 12.04 -7.44
N ARG A 178 18.29 11.40 -8.55
CA ARG A 178 17.86 9.98 -8.57
C ARG A 178 18.94 9.04 -9.08
N ALA A 179 19.94 9.57 -9.79
CA ALA A 179 21.09 8.81 -10.30
C ALA A 179 22.30 8.88 -9.34
N SER A 180 22.32 9.86 -8.43
CA SER A 180 23.30 9.96 -7.36
C SER A 180 23.16 8.79 -6.36
N ASN A 181 24.18 7.94 -6.29
CA ASN A 181 24.29 6.93 -5.24
C ASN A 181 24.65 7.62 -3.93
N PHE A 182 23.74 7.56 -2.95
CA PHE A 182 24.06 7.94 -1.57
C PHE A 182 24.66 6.71 -0.87
N GLY A 183 25.91 6.81 -0.42
CA GLY A 183 26.58 5.80 0.43
C GLY A 183 26.69 4.38 -0.16
N SER A 184 27.45 4.18 -1.24
CA SER A 184 27.95 2.89 -1.80
C SER A 184 26.99 1.71 -2.08
N PHE A 185 25.76 1.68 -1.55
CA PHE A 185 24.80 0.57 -1.68
C PHE A 185 23.89 0.67 -2.92
N GLY A 186 24.17 1.62 -3.82
CA GLY A 186 23.37 1.91 -5.00
C GLY A 186 22.14 2.78 -4.72
N GLY A 187 21.50 3.29 -5.78
CA GLY A 187 20.26 4.05 -5.66
C GLY A 187 19.15 3.23 -4.99
N SER A 188 18.31 3.86 -4.17
CA SER A 188 17.27 3.19 -3.38
C SER A 188 16.20 2.51 -4.27
N LEU A 189 16.36 1.19 -4.50
CA LEU A 189 15.55 0.39 -5.42
C LEU A 189 14.32 -0.24 -4.74
N HIS A 190 13.25 0.56 -4.61
CA HIS A 190 11.96 0.14 -4.07
C HIS A 190 11.32 -1.02 -4.87
N THR A 191 11.17 -2.19 -4.25
CA THR A 191 10.76 -3.46 -4.91
C THR A 191 9.25 -3.75 -4.84
N CYS A 192 8.48 -2.91 -4.14
CA CYS A 192 7.04 -3.04 -3.84
C CYS A 192 6.09 -3.22 -5.06
N GLY A 193 6.56 -2.93 -6.29
CA GLY A 193 5.80 -3.04 -7.52
C GLY A 193 4.69 -1.97 -7.67
N SER A 194 3.59 -2.34 -8.33
CA SER A 194 2.41 -1.47 -8.52
C SER A 194 1.43 -1.45 -7.34
N ILE A 195 1.74 -2.21 -6.28
CA ILE A 195 0.93 -2.35 -5.07
C ILE A 195 1.45 -1.33 -4.04
N THR A 196 0.54 -0.67 -3.31
CA THR A 196 0.92 0.30 -2.27
C THR A 196 1.35 -0.39 -0.99
N THR A 197 2.24 0.24 -0.22
CA THR A 197 2.67 -0.24 1.11
C THR A 197 1.49 -0.54 2.04
N SER A 198 0.43 0.28 2.03
CA SER A 198 -0.85 0.00 2.71
C SER A 198 -1.50 -1.32 2.31
N GLN A 199 -1.50 -1.63 1.00
CA GLN A 199 -2.10 -2.87 0.49
C GLN A 199 -1.21 -4.08 0.82
N HIS A 200 0.12 -3.93 0.83
CA HIS A 200 1.02 -4.96 1.34
C HIS A 200 0.81 -5.21 2.83
N ARG A 201 0.69 -4.15 3.65
CA ARG A 201 0.36 -4.25 5.09
C ARG A 201 -0.93 -5.02 5.31
N TYR A 202 -1.99 -4.67 4.59
CA TYR A 202 -3.28 -5.37 4.64
C TYR A 202 -3.15 -6.84 4.20
N ASN A 203 -2.44 -7.12 3.12
CA ASN A 203 -2.24 -8.49 2.63
C ASN A 203 -1.48 -9.35 3.65
N MET A 204 -0.40 -8.81 4.24
CA MET A 204 0.36 -9.48 5.31
C MET A 204 -0.50 -9.68 6.57
N ALA A 205 -1.27 -8.68 6.98
CA ALA A 205 -2.19 -8.79 8.12
C ALA A 205 -3.25 -9.88 7.90
N LYS A 206 -3.77 -10.00 6.67
CA LYS A 206 -4.73 -11.04 6.28
C LYS A 206 -4.10 -12.44 6.23
N MET A 207 -2.82 -12.56 5.87
CA MET A 207 -2.10 -13.84 5.83
C MET A 207 -1.66 -14.31 7.22
N ASN A 208 -1.17 -13.39 8.06
CA ASN A 208 -0.55 -13.73 9.36
C ASN A 208 -1.53 -13.60 10.55
N GLY A 209 -2.75 -13.13 10.33
CA GLY A 209 -3.73 -12.83 11.38
C GLY A 209 -3.43 -11.57 12.21
N MET A 210 -2.20 -11.05 12.12
CA MET A 210 -1.72 -9.88 12.86
C MET A 210 -1.08 -8.85 11.90
N PRO A 211 -1.29 -7.54 12.10
CA PRO A 211 -0.62 -6.51 11.30
C PRO A 211 0.91 -6.63 11.40
N PRO A 212 1.66 -6.55 10.28
CA PRO A 212 3.11 -6.62 10.33
C PRO A 212 3.68 -5.39 11.04
N THR A 213 4.77 -5.59 11.77
CA THR A 213 5.60 -4.48 12.25
C THR A 213 6.16 -3.69 11.06
N ILE A 214 6.57 -2.45 11.34
CA ILE A 214 7.09 -1.56 10.30
C ILE A 214 8.38 -2.14 9.66
N ILE A 215 9.18 -2.86 10.45
CA ILE A 215 10.39 -3.55 9.99
C ILE A 215 10.03 -4.73 9.08
N GLU A 216 9.08 -5.59 9.48
CA GLU A 216 8.62 -6.71 8.63
C GLU A 216 7.99 -6.22 7.31
N LEU A 217 7.24 -5.13 7.36
CA LEU A 217 6.65 -4.51 6.18
C LEU A 217 7.73 -3.92 5.26
N PHE A 218 8.72 -3.21 5.81
CA PHE A 218 9.89 -2.74 5.05
C PHE A 218 10.63 -3.90 4.41
N ARG A 219 10.88 -4.96 5.19
CA ARG A 219 11.54 -6.20 4.78
C ARG A 219 10.80 -6.84 3.60
N HIS A 220 9.48 -7.05 3.71
CA HIS A 220 8.66 -7.59 2.63
C HIS A 220 8.71 -6.73 1.35
N THR A 221 8.81 -5.40 1.46
CA THR A 221 8.78 -4.50 0.29
C THR A 221 10.17 -4.11 -0.27
N HIS A 222 11.27 -4.46 0.41
CA HIS A 222 12.65 -4.05 0.04
C HIS A 222 13.73 -5.16 0.16
N GLN A 223 13.54 -6.23 0.92
CA GLN A 223 14.62 -7.19 1.25
C GLN A 223 15.05 -8.11 0.08
N ARG A 224 14.38 -8.07 -1.08
CA ARG A 224 14.82 -8.86 -2.25
C ARG A 224 16.21 -8.48 -2.80
N GLN A 225 16.86 -7.45 -2.21
CA GLN A 225 18.19 -6.95 -2.58
C GLN A 225 19.21 -6.96 -1.44
N LEU A 226 18.83 -6.70 -0.18
CA LEU A 226 19.76 -6.68 0.96
C LEU A 226 20.57 -7.98 1.10
N THR A 227 19.91 -9.13 0.90
CA THR A 227 20.56 -10.45 0.97
C THR A 227 21.59 -10.66 -0.16
N GLN A 228 21.38 -10.03 -1.33
CA GLN A 228 22.34 -10.11 -2.45
C GLN A 228 23.55 -9.20 -2.16
N SER A 229 23.33 -7.96 -1.72
CA SER A 229 24.40 -7.01 -1.41
C SER A 229 25.29 -7.48 -0.25
N ALA A 230 24.70 -7.96 0.86
CA ALA A 230 25.44 -8.41 2.03
C ALA A 230 26.19 -9.73 1.77
N SER A 231 25.57 -10.68 1.06
CA SER A 231 26.23 -11.95 0.70
C SER A 231 27.43 -11.76 -0.24
N THR A 232 27.51 -10.65 -0.96
CA THR A 232 28.64 -10.32 -1.85
C THR A 232 29.79 -9.63 -1.09
N GLN A 233 29.55 -9.13 0.12
CA GLN A 233 30.51 -8.32 0.90
C GLN A 233 31.03 -9.03 2.18
N GLY A 234 30.37 -10.10 2.65
CA GLY A 234 30.87 -10.93 3.76
C GLY A 234 30.85 -10.25 5.15
N ILE A 235 30.08 -9.18 5.32
CA ILE A 235 30.01 -8.38 6.54
C ILE A 235 28.87 -8.89 7.44
N THR A 236 29.11 -9.00 8.75
CA THR A 236 28.04 -9.21 9.74
C THR A 236 26.95 -8.15 9.60
N PRO A 237 25.64 -8.50 9.63
CA PRO A 237 24.57 -7.53 9.41
C PRO A 237 24.66 -6.37 10.42
N PRO A 238 24.77 -5.10 9.95
CA PRO A 238 24.62 -3.97 10.86
C PRO A 238 23.21 -3.97 11.47
N ASN A 239 23.03 -3.24 12.57
CA ASN A 239 21.72 -3.01 13.18
C ASN A 239 20.66 -2.69 12.10
N GLU A 240 19.55 -3.43 12.07
CA GLU A 240 18.56 -3.37 10.97
C GLU A 240 18.00 -1.94 10.78
N LEU A 241 17.92 -1.15 11.86
CA LEU A 241 17.51 0.26 11.82
C LEU A 241 18.58 1.21 11.23
N ASP A 242 19.85 0.84 11.27
CA ASP A 242 20.95 1.62 10.71
C ASP A 242 21.22 1.23 9.25
N VAL A 243 21.14 -0.07 8.91
CA VAL A 243 21.04 -0.52 7.50
C VAL A 243 19.90 0.20 6.80
N TRP A 244 18.74 0.32 7.47
CA TRP A 244 17.61 1.08 6.96
C TRP A 244 17.94 2.56 6.82
N CYS A 245 18.53 3.15 7.86
CA CYS A 245 19.11 4.50 7.88
C CYS A 245 19.90 4.83 6.61
N ASP A 246 20.82 3.95 6.24
CA ASP A 246 21.74 4.15 5.14
C ASP A 246 21.06 3.91 3.78
N VAL A 247 20.20 2.89 3.66
CA VAL A 247 19.55 2.48 2.40
C VAL A 247 18.43 3.41 1.92
N VAL A 248 17.65 3.99 2.84
CA VAL A 248 16.60 4.97 2.45
C VAL A 248 17.00 6.41 2.75
N GLY A 249 18.02 6.63 3.58
CA GLY A 249 18.46 7.94 4.01
C GLY A 249 17.51 8.60 5.03
N THR A 250 17.97 9.69 5.62
CA THR A 250 17.14 10.55 6.47
C THR A 250 17.09 11.99 5.96
N LYS A 251 16.01 12.70 6.29
CA LYS A 251 15.91 14.15 6.14
C LYS A 251 15.11 14.74 7.28
N ASN A 252 15.68 15.74 7.95
CA ASN A 252 15.07 16.43 9.09
C ASN A 252 14.57 15.45 10.18
N GLY A 253 15.38 14.44 10.52
CA GLY A 253 15.02 13.39 11.49
C GLY A 253 14.02 12.34 10.99
N ARG A 254 13.55 12.42 9.73
CA ARG A 254 12.60 11.46 9.15
C ARG A 254 13.28 10.51 8.17
N ILE A 255 13.07 9.23 8.40
CA ILE A 255 13.43 8.12 7.53
C ILE A 255 12.53 8.18 6.28
N TYR A 256 13.10 8.17 5.08
CA TYR A 256 12.30 8.20 3.85
C TYR A 256 11.45 6.92 3.71
N GLY A 257 10.28 7.04 3.06
CA GLY A 257 9.33 5.94 2.89
C GLY A 257 8.38 5.69 4.08
N LEU A 258 8.72 6.14 5.29
CA LEU A 258 7.92 5.92 6.50
C LEU A 258 6.90 7.02 6.85
N GLY A 259 7.00 8.20 6.24
CA GLY A 259 6.05 9.28 6.49
C GLY A 259 6.11 9.83 7.92
N MET A 260 5.07 9.56 8.73
CA MET A 260 5.05 9.94 10.15
C MET A 260 5.44 8.80 11.10
N GLU A 261 5.53 7.57 10.60
CA GLU A 261 5.94 6.42 11.43
C GLU A 261 7.44 6.53 11.80
N SER A 262 8.24 7.28 11.02
CA SER A 262 9.67 7.48 11.28
C SER A 262 9.98 8.18 12.61
N THR A 263 9.10 9.06 13.09
CA THR A 263 9.34 9.79 14.36
C THR A 263 9.08 8.91 15.58
N VAL A 264 8.24 7.88 15.43
CA VAL A 264 7.96 6.90 16.50
C VAL A 264 9.16 5.98 16.72
N ILE A 265 9.80 5.51 15.65
CA ILE A 265 10.87 4.50 15.72
C ILE A 265 12.16 5.02 16.38
N ARG A 266 12.58 6.27 16.09
CA ARG A 266 13.83 6.82 16.64
C ARG A 266 13.66 7.57 17.98
N GLY A 267 12.46 7.59 18.57
CA GLY A 267 12.20 8.23 19.87
C GLY A 267 12.46 9.74 19.90
N TRP A 268 12.48 10.41 18.75
CA TRP A 268 12.78 11.85 18.68
C TRP A 268 11.60 12.69 19.18
N PRO A 269 11.86 13.80 19.89
CA PRO A 269 10.81 14.72 20.32
C PRO A 269 9.93 15.17 19.16
N TYR A 270 8.62 15.29 19.43
CA TYR A 270 7.65 15.78 18.45
C TYR A 270 7.96 17.23 18.03
N TYR A 271 8.74 17.39 16.96
CA TYR A 271 8.92 18.70 16.32
C TYR A 271 7.61 19.10 15.63
N HIS A 272 6.81 19.88 16.38
CA HIS A 272 5.58 20.49 15.91
C HIS A 272 5.86 21.48 14.78
N GLY A 273 5.60 21.04 13.54
CA GLY A 273 5.50 21.95 12.40
C GLY A 273 4.27 22.84 12.56
N THR A 274 4.48 24.15 12.58
CA THR A 274 3.51 25.16 13.02
C THR A 274 2.21 25.16 12.22
N SER A 275 1.09 24.91 12.89
CA SER A 275 -0.23 25.36 12.46
C SER A 275 -1.11 25.57 13.69
N SER A 276 -1.12 26.81 14.19
CA SER A 276 -1.79 27.21 15.42
C SER A 276 -3.31 27.11 15.28
N SER A 277 -3.90 26.06 15.87
CA SER A 277 -5.34 25.86 16.18
C SER A 277 -5.60 24.39 16.54
N ASN A 278 -4.91 23.43 15.89
CA ASN A 278 -5.24 22.01 16.00
C ASN A 278 -4.67 21.29 17.25
N GLY A 279 -3.67 21.87 17.93
CA GLY A 279 -2.96 21.18 19.03
C GLY A 279 -3.80 20.94 20.27
N TRP A 280 -4.65 21.90 20.66
CA TRP A 280 -5.48 21.80 21.86
C TRP A 280 -6.57 20.72 21.72
N ILE A 281 -7.18 20.63 20.54
CA ILE A 281 -8.21 19.64 20.21
C ILE A 281 -7.64 18.21 20.27
N GLN A 282 -6.42 17.99 19.75
CA GLN A 282 -5.78 16.67 19.80
C GLN A 282 -5.38 16.23 21.22
N SER A 283 -4.94 17.15 22.08
CA SER A 283 -4.69 16.84 23.49
C SER A 283 -5.99 16.44 24.22
N GLN A 284 -7.09 17.13 23.94
CA GLN A 284 -8.39 16.83 24.54
C GLN A 284 -8.96 15.47 24.08
N GLU A 285 -8.79 15.12 22.80
CA GLU A 285 -9.13 13.79 22.27
C GLU A 285 -8.28 12.68 22.91
N LEU A 286 -6.98 12.92 23.11
CA LEU A 286 -6.07 11.96 23.73
C LEU A 286 -6.39 11.74 25.22
N GLU A 287 -6.66 12.80 25.98
CA GLU A 287 -7.12 12.67 27.38
C GLU A 287 -8.45 11.93 27.48
N LYS A 288 -9.39 12.18 26.57
CA LYS A 288 -10.66 11.45 26.52
C LYS A 288 -10.44 9.96 26.26
N LEU A 289 -9.65 9.60 25.25
CA LEU A 289 -9.30 8.21 24.95
C LEU A 289 -8.57 7.52 26.12
N LYS A 290 -7.69 8.25 26.83
CA LYS A 290 -7.01 7.74 28.04
C LYS A 290 -8.01 7.45 29.16
N LYS A 291 -9.00 8.33 29.38
CA LYS A 291 -10.06 8.13 30.36
C LYS A 291 -10.97 6.94 29.99
N ASP A 292 -11.36 6.85 28.72
CA ASP A 292 -12.20 5.75 28.21
C ASP A 292 -11.47 4.40 28.36
N LEU A 293 -10.16 4.35 28.05
CA LEU A 293 -9.33 3.16 28.25
C LEU A 293 -9.23 2.75 29.73
N GLU A 294 -9.10 3.70 30.65
CA GLU A 294 -9.05 3.41 32.09
C GLU A 294 -10.40 2.88 32.61
N GLY A 295 -11.53 3.41 32.09
CA GLY A 295 -12.86 2.87 32.35
C GLY A 295 -13.03 1.42 31.85
N VAL A 296 -12.53 1.10 30.65
CA VAL A 296 -12.53 -0.27 30.11
C VAL A 296 -11.70 -1.22 30.96
N LYS A 297 -10.55 -0.79 31.50
CA LYS A 297 -9.76 -1.59 32.45
C LYS A 297 -10.54 -1.87 33.74
N GLN A 298 -11.18 -0.85 34.32
CA GLN A 298 -12.00 -1.01 35.53
C GLN A 298 -13.14 -2.01 35.30
N GLN A 299 -13.87 -1.91 34.20
CA GLN A 299 -14.92 -2.87 33.83
C GLN A 299 -14.38 -4.29 33.64
N ARG A 300 -13.22 -4.45 32.99
CA ARG A 300 -12.55 -5.75 32.85
C ARG A 300 -12.20 -6.35 34.21
N ASP A 301 -11.71 -5.55 35.14
CA ASP A 301 -11.27 -6.02 36.44
C ASP A 301 -12.46 -6.35 37.36
N GLU A 302 -13.56 -5.58 37.27
CA GLU A 302 -14.84 -5.93 37.90
C GLU A 302 -15.43 -7.24 37.33
N LEU A 303 -15.36 -7.44 36.02
CA LEU A 303 -15.78 -8.70 35.38
C LEU A 303 -14.93 -9.90 35.82
N ARG A 304 -13.62 -9.72 36.00
CA ARG A 304 -12.74 -10.77 36.56
C ARG A 304 -13.16 -11.17 37.97
N ILE A 305 -13.48 -10.20 38.83
CA ILE A 305 -13.98 -10.48 40.20
C ILE A 305 -15.30 -11.26 40.14
N LYS A 306 -16.22 -10.88 39.23
CA LYS A 306 -17.50 -11.60 39.04
C LYS A 306 -17.29 -13.04 38.54
N ILE A 307 -16.37 -13.26 37.60
CA ILE A 307 -16.02 -14.61 37.10
C ILE A 307 -15.50 -15.48 38.25
N VAL A 308 -14.51 -15.02 39.03
CA VAL A 308 -13.95 -15.78 40.15
C VAL A 308 -15.01 -16.11 41.21
N ASN A 309 -15.96 -15.20 41.47
CA ASN A 309 -17.07 -15.49 42.39
C ASN A 309 -18.06 -16.53 41.82
N ILE A 310 -18.31 -16.54 40.51
CA ILE A 310 -19.15 -17.54 39.84
C ILE A 310 -18.45 -18.91 39.84
N GLU A 311 -17.15 -18.97 39.57
CA GLU A 311 -16.34 -20.19 39.63
C GLU A 311 -16.40 -20.81 41.03
N ARG A 312 -16.19 -20.00 42.08
CA ARG A 312 -16.32 -20.44 43.48
C ARG A 312 -17.72 -20.96 43.82
N LEU A 313 -18.78 -20.25 43.43
CA LEU A 313 -20.16 -20.70 43.65
C LEU A 313 -20.49 -22.00 42.89
N PHE A 314 -19.87 -22.19 41.72
CA PHE A 314 -20.01 -23.43 40.95
C PHE A 314 -19.29 -24.60 41.64
N GLU A 315 -18.09 -24.38 42.18
CA GLU A 315 -17.36 -25.36 42.99
C GLU A 315 -18.12 -25.74 44.28
N GLU A 316 -18.64 -24.75 45.02
CA GLU A 316 -19.48 -24.94 46.21
C GLU A 316 -20.73 -25.77 45.90
N ASN A 317 -21.46 -25.44 44.82
CA ASN A 317 -22.60 -26.23 44.37
C ASN A 317 -22.23 -27.67 43.98
N ASN A 318 -21.12 -27.86 43.25
CA ASN A 318 -20.63 -29.19 42.87
C ASN A 318 -20.21 -30.01 44.10
N ALA A 319 -19.66 -29.38 45.15
CA ALA A 319 -19.35 -30.03 46.41
C ALA A 319 -20.62 -30.51 47.13
N MET A 320 -21.67 -29.68 47.19
CA MET A 320 -22.97 -30.06 47.75
C MET A 320 -23.60 -31.23 46.99
N ILE A 321 -23.57 -31.22 45.65
CA ILE A 321 -24.07 -32.33 44.83
C ILE A 321 -23.33 -33.64 45.15
N ARG A 322 -22.00 -33.59 45.29
CA ARG A 322 -21.19 -34.77 45.68
C ARG A 322 -21.53 -35.26 47.09
N GLN A 323 -21.75 -34.36 48.06
CA GLN A 323 -22.19 -34.74 49.41
C GLN A 323 -23.57 -35.40 49.40
N TRP A 324 -24.52 -34.85 48.63
CA TRP A 324 -25.88 -35.38 48.49
C TRP A 324 -25.87 -36.78 47.85
N MET A 325 -25.13 -36.98 46.76
CA MET A 325 -24.94 -38.30 46.14
C MET A 325 -24.33 -39.32 47.13
N ASN A 326 -23.34 -38.92 47.92
CA ASN A 326 -22.73 -39.77 48.94
C ASN A 326 -23.69 -40.11 50.09
N SER A 327 -24.60 -39.21 50.45
CA SER A 327 -25.64 -39.47 51.45
C SER A 327 -26.62 -40.55 50.97
N ILE A 328 -27.10 -40.44 49.73
CA ILE A 328 -28.00 -41.42 49.10
C ILE A 328 -27.32 -42.80 49.02
N ASN A 329 -26.07 -42.86 48.55
CA ASN A 329 -25.33 -44.11 48.46
C ASN A 329 -25.10 -44.79 49.82
N ARG A 330 -24.98 -44.02 50.91
CA ARG A 330 -24.90 -44.58 52.29
C ARG A 330 -26.24 -45.09 52.79
N GLN A 331 -27.36 -44.46 52.42
CA GLN A 331 -28.70 -44.91 52.78
C GLN A 331 -29.15 -46.16 51.99
N SER A 332 -28.53 -46.43 50.83
CA SER A 332 -28.84 -47.58 49.98
C SER A 332 -27.99 -48.84 50.27
N MET A 333 -27.13 -48.82 51.30
CA MET A 333 -26.49 -50.03 51.82
C MET A 333 -27.50 -50.84 52.65
N PRO A 334 -27.75 -52.12 52.34
CA PRO A 334 -28.64 -52.94 53.16
C PRO A 334 -28.02 -53.16 54.54
N LEU A 335 -28.84 -53.08 55.59
CA LEU A 335 -28.48 -53.59 56.91
C LEU A 335 -28.24 -55.09 56.79
N SER A 336 -26.98 -55.51 56.91
CA SER A 336 -26.62 -56.91 57.14
C SER A 336 -27.19 -57.32 58.50
N PHE A 337 -28.22 -58.17 58.48
CA PHE A 337 -28.75 -58.81 59.67
C PHE A 337 -27.75 -59.86 60.18
N GLU A 338 -27.30 -59.69 61.43
CA GLU A 338 -26.85 -60.74 62.34
C GLU A 338 -27.57 -60.54 63.68
#